data_AF-A0A945AZ35-F1
#
_entry.id   AF-A0A945AZ35-F1
#
_cell.length_a   1.000
_cell.length_b   1.000
_cell.length_c   1.000
_cell.angle_alpha   90.00
_cell.angle_beta   90.00
_cell.angle_gamma   90.00
#
_symmetry.space_group_name_H-M   'P 1'
#
loop_
_entity.id
_entity.type
_entity.pdbx_description
1 polymer ?
#
loop_
_entity_poly.entity_id
_entity_poly.type
_entity_poly.pdbx_seq_one_letter_code
_entity_poly.pdbx_strand_id
1 'polypeptide(L)'
;MKLKTVAKGAATDINKALSASLSQEELERVTGIIAEAMEKAVNKVSDRNIELCIGHLNPNTDLAHQIQQDIKRKQDTIITNLSSLR
;
A
#
# COMPACT_ATOMS: atom_id res chain seq x y z
N MET A 1 8.23 9.35 11.08
CA MET A 1 8.60 10.64 10.47
C MET A 1 7.34 11.48 10.25
N LYS A 2 7.37 12.80 10.46
CA LYS A 2 6.19 13.66 10.21
C LYS A 2 6.19 14.12 8.75
N LEU A 3 5.07 13.98 8.03
CA LEU A 3 4.86 14.43 6.65
C LEU A 3 5.35 15.87 6.40
N LYS A 4 5.09 16.75 7.37
CA LYS A 4 5.55 18.14 7.37
C LYS A 4 7.07 18.29 7.24
N THR A 5 7.86 17.38 7.82
CA THR A 5 9.33 17.39 7.71
C THR A 5 9.80 17.03 6.31
N VAL A 6 9.13 16.07 5.67
CA VAL A 6 9.44 15.66 4.29
C VAL A 6 9.05 16.75 3.29
N ALA A 7 7.87 17.34 3.46
CA ALA A 7 7.41 18.46 2.63
C ALA A 7 8.36 19.67 2.70
N LYS A 8 8.87 19.98 3.90
CA LYS A 8 9.84 21.07 4.11
C LYS A 8 11.20 20.77 3.47
N GLY A 9 11.65 19.51 3.53
CA GLY A 9 12.86 19.06 2.83
C GLY A 9 12.72 19.23 1.31
N ALA A 10 11.63 18.73 0.74
CA ALA A 10 11.34 18.84 -0.70
C ALA A 10 11.25 20.30 -1.17
N ALA A 11 10.59 21.18 -0.41
CA ALA A 11 10.53 22.61 -0.73
C ALA A 11 11.92 23.27 -0.70
N THR A 12 12.79 22.84 0.22
CA THR A 12 14.17 23.34 0.31
C THR A 12 15.01 22.88 -0.88
N ASP A 13 14.85 21.62 -1.31
CA ASP A 13 15.56 21.07 -2.46
C ASP A 13 15.08 21.71 -3.78
N ILE A 14 13.78 21.98 -3.91
CA ILE A 14 13.22 22.76 -5.02
C ILE A 14 13.80 24.18 -5.05
N ASN A 15 13.89 24.84 -3.89
CA ASN A 15 14.47 26.17 -3.82
C ASN A 15 15.97 26.19 -4.15
N LYS A 16 16.70 25.11 -3.85
CA LYS A 16 18.11 24.94 -4.27
C LYS A 16 18.26 24.64 -5.76
N ALA A 17 17.29 23.96 -6.36
CA ALA A 17 17.29 23.59 -7.78
C ALA A 17 16.84 24.76 -8.68
N LEU A 18 16.05 25.70 -8.15
CA LEU A 18 15.63 26.91 -8.86
C LEU A 18 16.77 27.94 -8.90
N SER A 19 17.04 28.47 -10.09
CA SER A 19 18.08 29.50 -10.30
C SER A 19 17.71 30.86 -9.68
N ALA A 20 16.45 31.06 -9.30
CA ALA A 20 15.96 32.23 -8.58
C ALA A 20 15.53 31.82 -7.17
N SER A 21 16.06 32.49 -6.14
CA SER A 21 15.67 32.22 -4.75
C SER A 21 14.21 32.63 -4.57
N LEU A 22 13.37 31.67 -4.17
CA LEU A 22 12.00 31.94 -3.76
C LEU A 22 12.01 32.79 -2.48
N SER A 23 11.07 33.73 -2.40
CA SER A 23 10.78 34.44 -1.16
C SER A 23 10.21 33.49 -0.09
N GLN A 24 10.25 33.90 1.17
CA GLN A 24 9.77 33.05 2.27
C GLN A 24 8.27 32.70 2.14
N GLU A 25 7.44 33.62 1.63
CA GLU A 25 6.02 33.37 1.35
C GLU A 25 5.80 32.36 0.23
N GLU A 26 6.61 32.39 -0.82
CA GLU A 26 6.52 31.40 -1.92
C GLU A 26 6.96 30.02 -1.43
N LEU A 27 7.99 29.97 -0.58
CA LEU A 27 8.49 28.73 0.01
C LEU A 27 7.44 28.09 0.94
N GLU A 28 6.71 28.90 1.70
CA GLU A 28 5.56 28.44 2.51
C GLU A 28 4.42 27.91 1.62
N ARG A 29 4.09 28.61 0.53
CA ARG A 29 3.07 28.15 -0.43
C ARG A 29 3.45 26.82 -1.08
N VAL A 30 4.70 26.69 -1.55
CA VAL A 30 5.22 25.45 -2.13
C VAL A 30 5.19 24.31 -1.10
N THR A 31 5.61 24.59 0.14
CA THR A 31 5.55 23.60 1.22
C THR A 31 4.11 23.16 1.49
N GLY A 32 3.14 24.07 1.46
CA GLY A 32 1.71 23.77 1.61
C GLY A 32 1.20 22.86 0.50
N ILE A 33 1.50 23.19 -0.76
CA ILE A 33 1.10 22.37 -1.92
C ILE A 33 1.68 20.95 -1.82
N ILE A 34 2.98 20.84 -1.46
CA ILE A 34 3.64 19.54 -1.30
C ILE A 34 3.01 18.75 -0.15
N ALA A 35 2.75 19.39 1.00
CA ALA A 35 2.12 18.73 2.14
C ALA A 35 0.73 18.20 1.79
N GLU A 36 -0.10 19.00 1.11
CA GLU A 36 -1.45 18.59 0.69
C GLU A 36 -1.40 17.46 -0.36
N ALA A 37 -0.48 17.52 -1.32
CA ALA A 37 -0.29 16.48 -2.31
C ALA A 37 0.14 15.15 -1.67
N MET A 38 1.05 15.21 -0.70
CA MET A 38 1.48 14.02 0.05
C MET A 38 0.36 13.46 0.91
N GLU A 39 -0.45 14.31 1.56
CA GLU A 39 -1.61 13.88 2.34
C GLU A 39 -2.65 13.18 1.46
N LYS A 40 -2.99 13.75 0.30
CA LYS A 40 -3.87 13.11 -0.69
C LYS A 40 -3.33 11.78 -1.18
N ALA A 41 -2.01 11.68 -1.42
CA ALA A 41 -1.39 10.43 -1.85
C ALA A 41 -1.47 9.35 -0.76
N VAL A 42 -1.19 9.71 0.49
CA VAL A 42 -1.29 8.79 1.64
C VAL A 42 -2.73 8.32 1.83
N ASN A 43 -3.71 9.23 1.81
CA ASN A 43 -5.12 8.87 1.95
C ASN A 43 -5.55 7.93 0.82
N LYS A 44 -5.21 8.24 -0.42
CA LYS A 44 -5.52 7.37 -1.58
C LYS A 44 -4.91 5.97 -1.47
N VAL A 45 -3.68 5.87 -0.98
CA VAL A 45 -3.01 4.56 -0.78
C VAL A 45 -3.65 3.81 0.39
N SER A 46 -3.98 4.49 1.48
CA SER A 46 -4.69 3.90 2.62
C SER A 46 -6.05 3.38 2.21
N ASP A 47 -6.86 4.17 1.49
CA ASP A 47 -8.18 3.77 1.00
C ASP A 47 -8.09 2.55 0.09
N ARG A 48 -7.14 2.55 -0.86
CA ARG A 48 -6.90 1.40 -1.74
C ARG A 48 -6.48 0.15 -0.97
N ASN A 49 -5.64 0.30 0.06
CA ASN A 49 -5.24 -0.83 0.90
C ASN A 49 -6.40 -1.34 1.75
N ILE A 50 -7.26 -0.45 2.25
CA ILE A 50 -8.50 -0.82 2.96
C ILE A 50 -9.42 -1.60 2.01
N GLU A 51 -9.65 -1.12 0.79
CA GLU A 51 -10.44 -1.83 -0.23
C GLU A 51 -9.86 -3.21 -0.56
N LEU A 52 -8.54 -3.31 -0.73
CA LEU A 52 -7.87 -4.59 -0.97
C LEU A 52 -8.01 -5.56 0.22
N CYS A 53 -7.89 -5.04 1.45
CA CYS A 53 -8.10 -5.83 2.66
C CYS A 53 -9.55 -6.28 2.79
N ILE A 54 -10.53 -5.43 2.50
CA ILE A 54 -11.96 -5.80 2.48
C ILE A 54 -12.22 -6.89 1.43
N GLY A 55 -11.60 -6.79 0.25
CA GLY A 55 -11.69 -7.80 -0.81
C GLY A 55 -11.05 -9.15 -0.42
N HIS A 56 -9.92 -9.13 0.30
CA HIS A 56 -9.21 -10.34 0.74
C HIS A 56 -9.82 -10.98 2.01
N LEU A 57 -10.35 -10.19 2.93
CA LEU A 57 -10.97 -10.64 4.19
C LEU A 57 -12.45 -10.95 4.04
N ASN A 58 -12.97 -11.04 2.81
CA ASN A 58 -14.34 -11.49 2.57
C ASN A 58 -14.47 -12.93 3.14
N PRO A 59 -15.43 -13.20 4.04
CA PRO A 59 -15.66 -14.53 4.61
C PRO A 59 -15.84 -15.62 3.54
N ASN A 60 -16.35 -15.25 2.37
CA ASN A 60 -16.50 -16.16 1.24
C ASN A 60 -15.16 -16.52 0.59
N THR A 61 -14.20 -15.60 0.56
CA THR A 61 -12.84 -15.84 0.04
C THR A 61 -12.05 -16.72 1.01
N ASP A 62 -12.18 -16.47 2.31
CA ASP A 62 -11.57 -17.32 3.34
C ASP A 62 -12.17 -18.74 3.34
N LEU A 63 -13.50 -18.87 3.23
CA LEU A 63 -14.17 -20.15 3.10
C LEU A 63 -13.78 -20.90 1.82
N ALA A 64 -13.72 -20.20 0.68
CA ALA A 64 -13.27 -20.80 -0.58
C ALA A 64 -11.82 -21.28 -0.49
N HIS A 65 -10.94 -20.52 0.19
CA HIS A 65 -9.56 -20.92 0.42
C HIS A 65 -9.46 -22.16 1.32
N GLN A 66 -10.26 -22.22 2.40
CA GLN A 66 -10.33 -23.38 3.28
C GLN A 66 -10.82 -24.64 2.54
N ILE A 67 -11.88 -24.53 1.73
CA ILE A 67 -12.40 -25.63 0.91
C ILE A 67 -11.31 -26.12 -0.06
N GLN A 68 -10.57 -25.21 -0.70
CA GLN A 68 -9.50 -25.56 -1.61
C GLN A 68 -8.34 -26.31 -0.90
N GLN A 69 -7.95 -25.88 0.31
CA GLN A 69 -6.95 -26.58 1.10
C GLN A 69 -7.40 -27.99 1.49
N ASP A 70 -8.66 -28.16 1.89
CA ASP A 70 -9.21 -29.47 2.26
C ASP A 70 -9.31 -30.43 1.07
N ILE A 71 -9.70 -29.93 -0.11
CA ILE A 71 -9.68 -30.72 -1.35
C ILE A 71 -8.26 -31.19 -1.65
N LYS A 72 -7.26 -30.29 -1.55
CA LYS A 72 -5.86 -30.63 -1.80
C LYS A 72 -5.34 -31.70 -0.83
N ARG A 73 -5.63 -31.56 0.47
CA ARG A 73 -5.26 -32.58 1.48
C ARG A 73 -5.88 -33.94 1.18
N LYS A 74 -7.15 -33.98 0.78
CA LYS A 74 -7.83 -35.22 0.41
C LYS A 74 -7.22 -35.84 -0.86
N GLN A 75 -6.89 -35.01 -1.84
CA GLN A 75 -6.23 -35.47 -3.07
C GLN A 75 -4.85 -36.07 -2.76
N ASP A 76 -4.04 -35.42 -1.94
CA ASP A 76 -2.73 -35.91 -1.52
C ASP A 76 -2.84 -37.24 -0.75
N THR A 77 -3.86 -37.38 0.09
CA THR A 77 -4.15 -38.63 0.81
C THR A 77 -4.52 -39.77 -0.14
N ILE A 78 -5.37 -39.50 -1.13
CA ILE A 78 -5.76 -40.48 -2.15
C ILE A 78 -4.54 -40.91 -2.98
N ILE A 79 -3.71 -39.96 -3.42
CA ILE A 79 -2.48 -40.24 -4.17
C ILE A 79 -1.54 -41.11 -3.32
N THR A 80 -1.36 -40.76 -2.05
CA THR A 80 -0.52 -41.54 -1.12
C THR A 80 -1.03 -42.96 -0.98
N ASN A 81 -2.33 -43.15 -0.72
CA ASN A 81 -2.94 -44.47 -0.57
C ASN A 81 -2.84 -45.30 -1.85
N LEU A 82 -3.05 -44.69 -3.02
CA LEU A 82 -2.91 -45.37 -4.31
C LEU A 82 -1.44 -45.73 -4.60
N SER A 83 -0.49 -44.88 -4.20
CA SER A 83 0.94 -45.15 -4.35
C SER A 83 1.44 -46.24 -3.41
N SER A 84 0.83 -46.41 -2.23
CA SER A 84 1.15 -47.47 -1.26
C SER A 84 0.52 -48.83 -1.59
N LEU A 85 -0.41 -48.87 -2.55
CA LEU A 85 -1.04 -50.10 -3.06
C LEU A 85 -0.29 -50.71 -4.27
N ARG A 86 0.78 -50.05 -4.72
CA ARG A 86 1.73 -50.56 -5.72
C ARG A 86 2.94 -51.18 -5.03
#